data_AF-A0A4Q7IRF2-F1
#
_entry.id   AF-A0A4Q7IRF2-F1
#
_cell.length_a   1.000
_cell.length_b   1.000
_cell.length_c   1.000
_cell.angle_alpha   90.00
_cell.angle_beta   90.00
_cell.angle_gamma   90.00
#
_symmetry.space_group_name_H-M   'P 1'
#
loop_
_entity.id
_entity.type
_entity.pdbx_description
1 polymer ?
#
loop_
_entity_poly.entity_id
_entity_poly.type
_entity_poly.pdbx_seq_one_letter_code
_entity_poly.pdbx_strand_id
1 'polypeptide(L)'
;MAKQKKLSKGQSRRISANHQKRLRKAKQQHSEQQDTQWQTDNLGQTEKAVVISRFGQHADIETTDGEVLRCNIRRTVGGLVCGDEVFFRRAKVSDGDLAGVIEAIEERRSQLTRPDFYDGVKVVAANIDQILMVSAILPEFTPQIIDRYLVACEDMGIEPILVLNKIDLIDDEGLEFINEILDIYRELGYKVHIVSTKTGEGIDELKQVLVGKNNIFVGQSGVGKSTLVNTVLPDADILTKEVSENSGLGQHTTTVSRLHHLPSGGNLIDSPGIREFGLWHLDVERVTWCFKEFREFIGGCRFRDCKHLNDPGCILVKAVEEGKITELRFDSYHRILESMADGRAGARAPRV
;
A
#
# COMPACT_ATOMS: atom_id res chain seq x y z
N MET A 1 1.65 -33.25 0.85
CA MET A 1 1.94 -31.83 1.17
C MET A 1 3.13 -31.77 2.12
N ALA A 2 4.33 -31.45 1.63
CA ALA A 2 5.53 -31.41 2.45
C ALA A 2 5.67 -30.04 3.16
N LYS A 3 5.63 -30.02 4.49
CA LYS A 3 5.88 -28.82 5.32
C LYS A 3 7.27 -28.25 5.01
N GLN A 4 7.35 -27.00 4.54
CA GLN A 4 8.61 -26.27 4.43
C GLN A 4 9.25 -26.14 5.83
N LYS A 5 10.52 -26.55 5.96
CA LYS A 5 11.29 -26.41 7.20
C LYS A 5 11.55 -24.93 7.48
N LYS A 6 11.04 -24.41 8.60
CA LYS A 6 11.33 -23.05 9.10
C LYS A 6 12.84 -22.93 9.38
N LEU A 7 13.45 -21.85 8.86
CA LEU A 7 14.86 -21.52 9.07
C LEU A 7 15.13 -21.20 10.54
N SER A 8 16.28 -21.62 11.06
CA SER A 8 16.68 -21.30 12.44
C SER A 8 17.07 -19.81 12.59
N LYS A 9 16.95 -19.25 13.80
CA LYS A 9 17.33 -17.84 14.08
C LYS A 9 18.78 -17.53 13.66
N GLY A 10 19.69 -18.49 13.79
CA GLY A 10 21.08 -18.36 13.34
C GLY A 10 21.21 -18.37 11.80
N GLN A 11 20.40 -19.17 11.10
CA GLN A 11 20.34 -19.17 9.64
C GLN A 11 19.76 -17.85 9.13
N SER A 12 18.69 -17.33 9.74
CA SER A 12 18.08 -16.04 9.37
C SER A 12 19.06 -14.87 9.55
N ARG A 13 19.81 -14.81 10.66
CA ARG A 13 20.86 -13.79 10.87
C ARG A 13 21.99 -13.88 9.84
N ARG A 14 22.46 -15.09 9.51
CA ARG A 14 23.48 -15.29 8.47
C ARG A 14 22.96 -14.94 7.07
N ILE A 15 21.69 -15.22 6.78
CA ILE A 15 21.04 -14.85 5.52
C ILE A 15 20.94 -13.32 5.39
N SER A 16 20.51 -12.62 6.44
CA SER A 16 20.45 -11.15 6.47
C SER A 16 21.83 -10.51 6.29
N ALA A 17 22.86 -11.00 7.00
CA ALA A 17 24.24 -10.53 6.84
C ALA A 17 24.80 -10.80 5.43
N ASN A 18 24.48 -11.96 4.84
CA ASN A 18 24.86 -12.29 3.47
C ASN A 18 24.09 -11.46 2.43
N HIS A 19 22.82 -11.16 2.68
CA HIS A 19 22.00 -10.28 1.84
C HIS A 19 22.54 -8.85 1.86
N GLN A 20 22.88 -8.29 3.03
CA GLN A 20 23.58 -7.00 3.14
C GLN A 20 24.95 -7.00 2.44
N LYS A 21 25.75 -8.07 2.61
CA LYS A 21 27.04 -8.19 1.93
C LYS A 21 26.88 -8.24 0.40
N ARG A 22 25.81 -8.86 -0.10
CA ARG A 22 25.49 -8.90 -1.53
C ARG A 22 24.93 -7.58 -2.03
N LEU A 23 24.08 -6.89 -1.28
CA LEU A 23 23.67 -5.52 -1.62
C LEU A 23 24.89 -4.61 -1.76
N ARG A 24 25.85 -4.71 -0.84
CA ARG A 24 27.13 -3.98 -0.96
C ARG A 24 27.93 -4.40 -2.18
N LYS A 25 28.05 -5.70 -2.48
CA LYS A 25 28.72 -6.18 -3.69
C LYS A 25 28.02 -5.78 -4.98
N ALA A 26 26.68 -5.84 -5.04
CA ALA A 26 25.89 -5.44 -6.21
C ALA A 26 25.99 -3.93 -6.43
N LYS A 27 25.94 -3.13 -5.36
CA LYS A 27 26.20 -1.68 -5.42
C LYS A 27 27.62 -1.35 -5.85
N GLN A 28 28.64 -2.09 -5.36
CA GLN A 28 30.04 -1.94 -5.78
C GLN A 28 30.29 -2.39 -7.23
N GLN A 29 29.66 -3.47 -7.70
CA GLN A 29 29.77 -3.93 -9.08
C GLN A 29 29.08 -2.99 -10.07
N HIS A 30 28.12 -2.17 -9.61
CA HIS A 30 27.51 -1.10 -10.40
C HIS A 30 28.40 0.16 -10.46
N SER A 31 29.37 0.34 -9.54
CA SER A 31 30.31 1.48 -9.51
C SER A 31 31.71 1.15 -10.03
N GLU A 32 32.14 -0.10 -10.01
CA GLU A 32 33.46 -0.53 -10.46
C GLU A 32 33.32 -1.78 -11.34
N GLN A 33 33.74 -1.64 -12.61
CA GLN A 33 34.01 -2.78 -13.47
C GLN A 33 35.17 -3.60 -12.87
N GLN A 34 34.95 -4.91 -12.82
CA GLN A 34 35.90 -6.03 -12.66
C GLN A 34 36.12 -6.68 -11.28
N ASP A 35 36.19 -8.01 -11.38
CA ASP A 35 36.67 -9.05 -10.46
C ASP A 35 35.90 -9.42 -9.20
N THR A 36 35.23 -10.58 -9.20
CA THR A 36 35.85 -11.90 -8.90
C THR A 36 34.77 -13.00 -8.80
N GLN A 37 35.11 -14.16 -9.33
CA GLN A 37 34.34 -15.34 -9.75
C GLN A 37 34.01 -16.33 -8.62
N TRP A 38 32.73 -16.70 -8.39
CA TRP A 38 32.29 -17.93 -7.70
C TRP A 38 30.92 -18.41 -8.24
N GLN A 39 30.90 -19.58 -8.89
CA GLN A 39 29.73 -20.36 -9.39
C GLN A 39 28.65 -19.54 -10.11
N THR A 40 29.05 -18.87 -11.20
CA THR A 40 28.26 -17.89 -11.95
C THR A 40 28.27 -18.14 -13.47
N ASP A 41 28.79 -19.28 -13.92
CA ASP A 41 29.21 -19.41 -15.33
C ASP A 41 28.05 -19.31 -16.34
N ASN A 42 26.82 -19.59 -15.91
CA ASN A 42 25.61 -19.48 -16.73
C ASN A 42 24.75 -18.24 -16.45
N LEU A 43 25.21 -17.27 -15.65
CA LEU A 43 24.47 -16.04 -15.36
C LEU A 43 25.24 -14.81 -15.85
N GLY A 44 24.51 -13.84 -16.41
CA GLY A 44 25.03 -12.59 -16.95
C GLY A 44 25.46 -11.59 -15.87
N GLN A 45 25.54 -10.33 -16.27
CA GLN A 45 25.80 -9.23 -15.34
C GLN A 45 24.61 -9.02 -14.39
N THR A 46 24.85 -8.30 -13.31
CA THR A 46 23.80 -7.93 -12.37
C THR A 46 23.11 -6.67 -12.88
N GLU A 47 21.80 -6.75 -13.04
CA GLU A 47 20.94 -5.69 -13.57
C GLU A 47 19.90 -5.30 -12.52
N LYS A 48 19.44 -4.03 -12.58
CA LYS A 48 18.33 -3.55 -11.76
C LYS A 48 17.00 -3.80 -12.47
N ALA A 49 15.98 -4.09 -11.70
CA ALA A 49 14.62 -4.26 -12.18
C ALA A 49 13.59 -3.93 -11.09
N VAL A 50 12.34 -3.75 -11.49
CA VAL A 50 11.20 -3.60 -10.60
C VAL A 50 10.32 -4.84 -10.68
N VAL A 51 9.82 -5.33 -9.55
CA VAL A 51 8.88 -6.46 -9.54
C VAL A 51 7.49 -5.99 -9.99
N ILE A 52 7.05 -6.51 -11.13
CA ILE A 52 5.71 -6.27 -11.68
C ILE A 52 4.67 -7.16 -10.99
N SER A 53 4.98 -8.43 -10.79
CA SER A 53 4.07 -9.37 -10.13
C SER A 53 4.80 -10.60 -9.60
N ARG A 54 4.22 -11.28 -8.60
CA ARG A 54 4.83 -12.45 -7.95
C ARG A 54 3.96 -13.70 -8.05
N PHE A 55 4.49 -14.75 -8.65
CA PHE A 55 3.83 -16.05 -8.85
C PHE A 55 4.55 -17.15 -8.06
N GLY A 56 4.31 -17.20 -6.75
CA GLY A 56 4.87 -18.24 -5.88
C GLY A 56 6.40 -18.21 -5.81
N GLN A 57 7.06 -19.09 -6.57
CA GLN A 57 8.53 -19.21 -6.67
C GLN A 57 9.14 -18.39 -7.82
N HIS A 58 8.31 -17.82 -8.68
CA HIS A 58 8.70 -16.97 -9.80
C HIS A 58 8.17 -15.55 -9.59
N ALA A 59 8.76 -14.58 -10.29
CA ALA A 59 8.25 -13.24 -10.38
C ALA A 59 8.50 -12.68 -11.78
N ASP A 60 7.56 -11.87 -12.25
CA ASP A 60 7.74 -11.07 -13.45
C ASP A 60 8.36 -9.74 -13.01
N ILE A 61 9.49 -9.39 -13.63
CA ILE A 61 10.24 -8.18 -13.35
C ILE A 61 10.36 -7.35 -14.62
N GLU A 62 10.40 -6.04 -14.48
CA GLU A 62 10.65 -5.12 -15.58
C GLU A 62 12.04 -4.51 -15.43
N THR A 63 12.85 -4.64 -16.47
CA THR A 63 14.20 -4.07 -16.52
C THR A 63 14.18 -2.57 -16.76
N THR A 64 15.31 -1.89 -16.60
CA THR A 64 15.44 -0.46 -16.90
C THR A 64 15.13 -0.09 -18.34
N ASP A 65 15.21 -1.06 -19.26
CA ASP A 65 14.94 -0.89 -20.68
C ASP A 65 13.47 -1.17 -21.05
N GLY A 66 12.61 -1.45 -20.05
CA GLY A 66 11.19 -1.74 -20.24
C GLY A 66 10.87 -3.20 -20.64
N GLU A 67 11.87 -4.07 -20.70
CA GLU A 67 11.66 -5.49 -20.99
C GLU A 67 11.11 -6.21 -19.75
N VAL A 68 9.98 -6.92 -19.91
CA VAL A 68 9.38 -7.75 -18.86
C VAL A 68 9.90 -9.19 -18.97
N LEU A 69 10.51 -9.66 -17.89
CA LEU A 69 11.17 -10.96 -17.81
C LEU A 69 10.61 -11.79 -16.66
N ARG A 70 10.37 -13.08 -16.91
CA ARG A 70 10.03 -14.03 -15.85
C ARG A 70 11.28 -14.62 -15.24
N CYS A 71 11.46 -14.43 -13.93
CA CYS A 71 12.65 -14.85 -13.20
C CYS A 71 12.34 -15.77 -12.03
N ASN A 72 13.28 -16.66 -11.73
CA ASN A 72 13.29 -17.46 -10.51
C ASN A 72 13.66 -16.60 -9.29
N ILE A 73 13.01 -16.86 -8.17
CA ILE A 73 13.34 -16.20 -6.89
C ILE A 73 14.36 -17.07 -6.17
N ARG A 74 15.55 -16.52 -5.86
CA ARG A 74 16.53 -17.25 -5.07
C ARG A 74 15.98 -17.53 -3.67
N ARG A 75 16.18 -18.75 -3.15
CA ARG A 75 15.68 -19.16 -1.81
C ARG A 75 16.04 -18.23 -0.65
N THR A 76 17.12 -17.45 -0.77
CA THR A 76 17.56 -16.49 0.25
C THR A 76 16.77 -15.17 0.20
N VAL A 77 16.09 -14.90 -0.91
CA VAL A 77 15.24 -13.72 -1.10
C VAL A 77 13.87 -14.04 -0.51
N GLY A 78 13.64 -13.56 0.71
CA GLY A 78 12.37 -13.69 1.40
C GLY A 78 11.50 -12.45 1.19
N GLY A 79 10.18 -12.63 1.21
CA GLY A 79 9.25 -11.51 1.31
C GLY A 79 9.12 -10.61 0.09
N LEU A 80 9.57 -11.04 -1.10
CA LEU A 80 9.41 -10.32 -2.37
C LEU A 80 7.94 -9.95 -2.62
N VAL A 81 7.66 -8.70 -2.99
CA VAL A 81 6.32 -8.22 -3.33
C VAL A 81 6.34 -7.34 -4.58
N CYS A 82 5.15 -7.06 -5.11
CA CYS A 82 4.97 -6.09 -6.18
C CYS A 82 5.52 -4.71 -5.78
N GLY A 83 6.23 -4.05 -6.69
CA GLY A 83 6.87 -2.75 -6.47
C GLY A 83 8.25 -2.81 -5.81
N ASP A 84 8.73 -3.99 -5.39
CA ASP A 84 10.11 -4.13 -4.92
C ASP A 84 11.11 -3.79 -6.04
N GLU A 85 12.10 -2.97 -5.71
CA GLU A 85 13.29 -2.75 -6.54
C GLU A 85 14.28 -3.89 -6.26
N VAL A 86 14.78 -4.55 -7.30
CA VAL A 86 15.57 -5.77 -7.18
C VAL A 86 16.82 -5.77 -8.03
N PHE A 87 17.78 -6.59 -7.62
CA PHE A 87 18.93 -6.98 -8.42
C PHE A 87 18.75 -8.41 -8.91
N PHE A 88 18.84 -8.61 -10.22
CA PHE A 88 18.73 -9.91 -10.86
C PHE A 88 19.88 -10.15 -11.84
N ARG A 89 20.02 -11.39 -12.32
CA ARG A 89 20.97 -11.75 -13.38
C ARG A 89 20.27 -12.57 -14.44
N ARG A 90 20.47 -12.20 -15.71
CA ARG A 90 19.98 -12.98 -16.86
C ARG A 90 20.65 -14.35 -16.92
N ALA A 91 19.92 -15.37 -17.37
CA ALA A 91 20.50 -16.66 -17.72
C ALA A 91 21.20 -16.57 -19.08
N LYS A 92 22.42 -17.08 -19.19
CA LYS A 92 23.17 -17.15 -20.46
C LYS A 92 22.63 -18.24 -21.41
N VAL A 93 21.94 -19.22 -20.85
CA VAL A 93 21.22 -20.28 -21.57
C VAL A 93 19.81 -20.27 -21.01
N SER A 94 18.82 -19.96 -21.85
CA SER A 94 17.41 -19.98 -21.48
C SER A 94 16.96 -21.43 -21.29
N ASP A 95 16.51 -21.78 -20.10
CA ASP A 95 15.85 -23.05 -19.80
C ASP A 95 14.33 -22.79 -19.74
N GLY A 96 13.66 -22.91 -20.89
CA GLY A 96 12.25 -22.54 -21.07
C GLY A 96 11.97 -21.04 -20.98
N ASP A 97 10.82 -20.66 -20.42
CA ASP A 97 10.35 -19.26 -20.31
C ASP A 97 11.05 -18.43 -19.20
N LEU A 98 12.08 -19.00 -18.55
CA LEU A 98 12.78 -18.37 -17.43
C LEU A 98 14.02 -17.62 -17.92
N ALA A 99 13.99 -16.30 -17.75
CA ALA A 99 15.02 -15.39 -18.25
C ALA A 99 16.17 -15.16 -17.25
N GLY A 100 16.02 -15.51 -15.98
CA GLY A 100 17.04 -15.22 -14.98
C GLY A 100 16.68 -15.56 -13.53
N VAL A 101 17.50 -15.05 -12.61
CA VAL A 101 17.35 -15.26 -11.16
C VAL A 101 17.45 -13.94 -10.41
N ILE A 102 16.48 -13.67 -9.53
CA ILE A 102 16.48 -12.54 -8.60
C ILE A 102 17.36 -12.88 -7.40
N GLU A 103 18.38 -12.05 -7.13
CA GLU A 103 19.38 -12.32 -6.10
C GLU A 103 19.20 -11.53 -4.81
N ALA A 104 18.66 -10.31 -4.91
CA ALA A 104 18.48 -9.40 -3.78
C ALA A 104 17.35 -8.39 -4.03
N ILE A 105 16.71 -7.97 -2.93
CA ILE A 105 15.76 -6.85 -2.88
C ILE A 105 16.51 -5.64 -2.31
N GLU A 106 16.35 -4.47 -2.93
CA GLU A 106 16.82 -3.17 -2.42
C GLU A 106 15.98 -2.72 -1.21
N GLU A 107 16.48 -1.79 -0.41
CA GLU A 107 15.77 -1.31 0.77
C GLU A 107 14.49 -0.59 0.37
N ARG A 108 13.37 -0.95 1.01
CA ARG A 108 12.05 -0.38 0.71
C ARG A 108 11.96 1.04 1.26
N ARG A 109 11.47 1.96 0.44
CA ARG A 109 11.11 3.33 0.85
C ARG A 109 9.82 3.35 1.66
N SER A 110 8.88 2.49 1.29
CA SER A 110 7.61 2.29 1.98
C SER A 110 7.10 0.87 1.78
N GLN A 111 6.16 0.44 2.59
CA GLN A 111 5.55 -0.88 2.46
C GLN A 111 4.08 -0.83 2.88
N LEU A 112 3.25 -1.48 2.06
CA LEU A 112 1.86 -1.71 2.41
C LEU A 112 1.74 -3.04 3.13
N THR A 113 1.24 -2.98 4.36
CA THR A 113 1.03 -4.17 5.17
C THR A 113 -0.44 -4.46 5.35
N ARG A 114 -0.80 -5.74 5.23
CA ARG A 114 -2.10 -6.27 5.57
C ARG A 114 -1.96 -7.20 6.78
N PRO A 115 -2.71 -6.97 7.86
CA PRO A 115 -2.80 -7.94 8.93
C PRO A 115 -3.58 -9.18 8.48
N ASP A 116 -3.06 -10.34 8.83
CA ASP A 116 -3.62 -11.67 8.59
C ASP A 116 -3.85 -12.33 9.96
N PHE A 117 -5.03 -12.92 10.15
CA PHE A 117 -5.44 -13.50 11.43
C PHE A 117 -4.51 -14.62 11.92
N TYR A 118 -3.91 -15.38 11.00
CA TYR A 118 -3.09 -16.55 11.36
C TYR A 118 -1.59 -16.27 11.26
N ASP A 119 -1.20 -15.46 10.28
CA ASP A 119 0.21 -15.26 9.93
C ASP A 119 0.76 -13.89 10.37
N GLY A 120 -0.03 -13.10 11.09
CA GLY A 120 0.35 -11.76 11.55
C GLY A 120 0.37 -10.76 10.40
N VAL A 121 1.29 -9.80 10.43
CA VAL A 121 1.33 -8.72 9.44
C VAL A 121 2.13 -9.16 8.21
N LYS A 122 1.51 -9.12 7.01
CA LYS A 122 2.15 -9.45 5.73
C LYS A 122 2.30 -8.20 4.86
N VAL A 123 3.47 -8.05 4.25
CA VAL A 123 3.65 -7.03 3.21
C VAL A 123 2.98 -7.50 1.93
N VAL A 124 2.20 -6.62 1.30
CA VAL A 124 1.43 -6.90 0.07
C VAL A 124 2.03 -6.17 -1.14
N ALA A 125 2.55 -4.97 -0.93
CA ALA A 125 3.21 -4.16 -1.95
C ALA A 125 4.28 -3.25 -1.29
N ALA A 126 5.24 -2.79 -2.09
CA ALA A 126 6.36 -1.99 -1.63
C ALA A 126 6.57 -0.74 -2.50
N ASN A 127 7.32 0.23 -1.97
CA ASN A 127 7.70 1.46 -2.65
C ASN A 127 6.51 2.25 -3.19
N ILE A 128 5.43 2.31 -2.42
CA ILE A 128 4.23 3.10 -2.73
C ILE A 128 4.46 4.53 -2.27
N ASP A 129 4.24 5.48 -3.16
CA ASP A 129 4.39 6.89 -2.84
C ASP A 129 3.07 7.46 -2.30
N GLN A 130 1.93 7.00 -2.82
CA GLN A 130 0.61 7.56 -2.49
C GLN A 130 -0.51 6.52 -2.42
N ILE A 131 -1.46 6.75 -1.52
CA ILE A 131 -2.72 6.00 -1.42
C ILE A 131 -3.89 6.95 -1.73
N LEU A 132 -4.63 6.65 -2.79
CA LEU A 132 -5.82 7.38 -3.20
C LEU A 132 -7.04 6.72 -2.57
N MET A 133 -7.65 7.40 -1.61
CA MET A 133 -8.86 6.97 -0.93
C MET A 133 -10.08 7.49 -1.69
N VAL A 134 -10.71 6.60 -2.44
CA VAL A 134 -11.90 6.91 -3.23
C VAL A 134 -13.14 6.76 -2.36
N SER A 135 -13.90 7.84 -2.23
CA SER A 135 -15.21 7.90 -1.60
C SER A 135 -16.25 8.43 -2.58
N ALA A 136 -17.53 8.23 -2.30
CA ALA A 136 -18.65 8.79 -3.06
C ALA A 136 -19.86 8.91 -2.13
N ILE A 137 -20.84 9.74 -2.47
CA ILE A 137 -22.10 9.82 -1.70
C ILE A 137 -22.88 8.52 -1.72
N LEU A 138 -22.88 7.84 -2.87
CA LEU A 138 -23.55 6.56 -3.02
C LEU A 138 -22.51 5.43 -3.07
N PRO A 139 -22.59 4.43 -2.18
CA PRO A 139 -23.76 4.11 -1.32
C PRO A 139 -23.92 4.95 -0.04
N GLU A 140 -22.84 5.44 0.56
CA GLU A 140 -22.85 6.36 1.70
C GLU A 140 -21.50 7.10 1.80
N PHE A 141 -21.52 8.40 2.07
CA PHE A 141 -20.32 9.14 2.42
C PHE A 141 -20.08 9.06 3.93
N THR A 142 -19.07 8.30 4.35
CA THR A 142 -18.77 8.05 5.77
C THR A 142 -17.39 8.60 6.16
N PRO A 143 -17.30 9.75 6.85
CA PRO A 143 -16.04 10.33 7.33
C PRO A 143 -15.19 9.36 8.16
N GLN A 144 -15.83 8.49 8.94
CA GLN A 144 -15.13 7.53 9.81
C GLN A 144 -14.26 6.55 9.03
N ILE A 145 -14.63 6.24 7.79
CA ILE A 145 -13.85 5.36 6.92
C ILE A 145 -12.63 6.10 6.39
N ILE A 146 -12.80 7.37 6.01
CA ILE A 146 -11.69 8.25 5.63
C ILE A 146 -10.66 8.30 6.76
N ASP A 147 -11.09 8.58 7.98
CA ASP A 147 -10.19 8.67 9.14
C ASP A 147 -9.44 7.36 9.40
N ARG A 148 -10.10 6.22 9.21
CA ARG A 148 -9.46 4.91 9.31
C ARG A 148 -8.35 4.73 8.27
N TYR A 149 -8.60 5.16 7.04
CA TYR A 149 -7.60 5.14 5.98
C TYR A 149 -6.44 6.10 6.29
N LEU A 150 -6.73 7.30 6.78
CA LEU A 150 -5.72 8.27 7.17
C LEU A 150 -4.82 7.73 8.27
N VAL A 151 -5.38 7.07 9.30
CA VAL A 151 -4.60 6.44 10.36
C VAL A 151 -3.64 5.39 9.80
N ALA A 152 -4.10 4.56 8.85
CA ALA A 152 -3.24 3.57 8.20
C ALA A 152 -2.12 4.23 7.37
N CYS A 153 -2.44 5.28 6.62
CA CYS A 153 -1.47 5.99 5.79
C CYS A 153 -0.39 6.67 6.65
N GLU A 154 -0.79 7.34 7.73
CA GLU A 154 0.12 7.97 8.70
C GLU A 154 0.97 6.95 9.44
N ASP A 155 0.42 5.76 9.75
CA ASP A 155 1.21 4.68 10.35
C ASP A 155 2.31 4.19 9.41
N MET A 156 1.99 4.04 8.13
CA MET A 156 2.91 3.54 7.09
C MET A 156 3.83 4.63 6.53
N GLY A 157 3.58 5.91 6.81
CA GLY A 157 4.31 7.04 6.25
C GLY A 157 4.09 7.20 4.74
N ILE A 158 2.91 6.82 4.23
CA ILE A 158 2.55 6.95 2.81
C ILE A 158 1.57 8.11 2.67
N GLU A 159 1.76 8.98 1.67
CA GLU A 159 0.93 10.17 1.47
C GLU A 159 -0.52 9.77 1.14
N PRO A 160 -1.51 10.15 1.96
CA PRO A 160 -2.92 9.96 1.65
C PRO A 160 -3.46 11.06 0.73
N ILE A 161 -4.24 10.67 -0.29
CA ILE A 161 -5.01 11.59 -1.14
C ILE A 161 -6.48 11.20 -1.07
N LEU A 162 -7.34 12.15 -0.72
CA LEU A 162 -8.79 11.96 -0.73
C LEU A 162 -9.34 12.23 -2.11
N VAL A 163 -10.17 11.33 -2.61
CA VAL A 163 -10.84 11.47 -3.91
C VAL A 163 -12.35 11.28 -3.70
N LEU A 164 -13.11 12.37 -3.79
CA LEU A 164 -14.57 12.30 -3.84
C LEU A 164 -15.00 12.10 -5.29
N ASN A 165 -15.59 10.95 -5.60
CA ASN A 165 -16.09 10.62 -6.92
C ASN A 165 -17.61 10.76 -7.02
N LYS A 166 -18.12 10.72 -8.26
CA LYS A 166 -19.55 10.77 -8.62
C LYS A 166 -20.24 12.07 -8.25
N ILE A 167 -19.54 13.20 -8.42
CA ILE A 167 -20.15 14.51 -8.15
C ILE A 167 -21.31 14.86 -9.08
N ASP A 168 -21.46 14.12 -10.18
CA ASP A 168 -22.61 14.21 -11.07
C ASP A 168 -23.94 13.75 -10.45
N LEU A 169 -23.90 13.19 -9.23
CA LEU A 169 -25.08 12.72 -8.50
C LEU A 169 -25.47 13.64 -7.33
N ILE A 170 -24.83 14.80 -7.21
CA ILE A 170 -25.00 15.76 -6.11
C ILE A 170 -25.62 17.02 -6.69
N ASP A 171 -26.58 17.59 -5.97
CA ASP A 171 -27.01 18.95 -6.19
C ASP A 171 -26.04 19.94 -5.53
N ASP A 172 -26.22 21.23 -5.81
CA ASP A 172 -25.34 22.28 -5.30
C ASP A 172 -25.34 22.32 -3.76
N GLU A 173 -26.51 22.17 -3.13
CA GLU A 173 -26.65 22.14 -1.67
C GLU A 173 -25.89 20.95 -1.04
N GLY A 174 -26.02 19.75 -1.61
CA GLY A 174 -25.29 18.57 -1.15
C GLY A 174 -23.79 18.71 -1.35
N LEU A 175 -23.36 19.37 -2.43
CA LEU A 175 -21.95 19.60 -2.71
C LEU A 175 -21.34 20.61 -1.73
N GLU A 176 -22.08 21.66 -1.36
CA GLU A 176 -21.68 22.61 -0.31
C GLU A 176 -21.50 21.90 1.03
N PHE A 177 -22.50 21.11 1.47
CA PHE A 177 -22.43 20.35 2.71
C PHE A 177 -21.22 19.41 2.77
N ILE A 178 -20.91 18.72 1.68
CA ILE A 178 -19.76 17.82 1.63
C ILE A 178 -18.45 18.59 1.61
N ASN A 179 -18.41 19.75 0.95
CA ASN A 179 -17.23 20.59 0.96
C ASN A 179 -16.90 21.08 2.37
N GLU A 180 -17.89 21.44 3.19
CA GLU A 180 -17.66 21.80 4.61
C GLU A 180 -16.98 20.66 5.38
N ILE A 181 -17.40 19.41 5.15
CA ILE A 181 -16.75 18.25 5.78
C ILE A 181 -15.34 18.04 5.22
N LEU A 182 -15.16 18.20 3.90
CA LEU A 182 -13.86 18.04 3.25
C LEU A 182 -12.85 19.12 3.65
N ASP A 183 -13.32 20.33 3.96
CA ASP A 183 -12.48 21.44 4.41
C ASP A 183 -11.75 21.11 5.71
N ILE A 184 -12.37 20.35 6.62
CA ILE A 184 -11.69 19.82 7.82
C ILE A 184 -10.39 19.10 7.43
N TYR A 185 -10.41 18.29 6.38
CA TYR A 185 -9.22 17.56 5.92
C TYR A 185 -8.23 18.45 5.17
N ARG A 186 -8.73 19.43 4.40
CA ARG A 186 -7.88 20.40 3.69
C ARG A 186 -7.09 21.26 4.67
N GLU A 187 -7.73 21.73 5.75
CA GLU A 187 -7.10 22.50 6.83
C GLU A 187 -6.02 21.70 7.56
N LEU A 188 -6.20 20.38 7.69
CA LEU A 188 -5.19 19.45 8.20
C LEU A 188 -4.04 19.17 7.22
N GLY A 189 -4.08 19.76 6.02
CA GLY A 189 -3.06 19.65 4.98
C GLY A 189 -3.20 18.42 4.08
N TYR A 190 -4.33 17.70 4.12
CA TYR A 190 -4.58 16.59 3.21
C TYR A 190 -5.01 17.09 1.83
N LYS A 191 -4.53 16.41 0.78
CA LYS A 191 -4.97 16.68 -0.59
C LYS A 191 -6.34 16.08 -0.84
N VAL A 192 -7.24 16.88 -1.36
CA VAL A 192 -8.62 16.48 -1.70
C VAL A 192 -8.88 16.80 -3.17
N HIS A 193 -9.31 15.79 -3.92
CA HIS A 193 -9.75 15.93 -5.30
C HIS A 193 -11.22 15.55 -5.43
N ILE A 194 -11.97 16.39 -6.10
CA ILE A 194 -13.39 16.19 -6.38
C ILE A 194 -13.50 15.86 -7.87
N VAL A 195 -14.08 14.72 -8.20
CA VAL A 195 -14.08 14.18 -9.56
C VAL A 195 -15.42 13.57 -9.95
N SER A 196 -15.71 13.53 -11.25
CA SER A 196 -16.70 12.63 -11.82
C SER A 196 -16.12 11.92 -13.03
N THR A 197 -16.08 10.59 -12.95
CA THR A 197 -15.73 9.76 -14.12
C THR A 197 -16.76 9.86 -15.24
N LYS A 198 -17.99 10.31 -14.96
CA LYS A 198 -19.08 10.40 -15.94
C LYS A 198 -19.01 11.70 -16.74
N THR A 199 -18.77 12.83 -16.07
CA THR A 199 -18.64 14.14 -16.75
C THR A 199 -17.21 14.43 -17.19
N GLY A 200 -16.22 13.76 -16.60
CA GLY A 200 -14.79 14.00 -16.83
C GLY A 200 -14.20 15.08 -15.92
N GLU A 201 -15.03 15.70 -15.07
CA GLU A 201 -14.59 16.77 -14.16
C GLU A 201 -13.54 16.28 -13.16
N GLY A 202 -12.49 17.09 -12.96
CA GLY A 202 -11.38 16.82 -12.04
C GLY A 202 -10.45 15.65 -12.45
N ILE A 203 -10.75 14.93 -13.53
CA ILE A 203 -9.99 13.73 -13.93
C ILE A 203 -8.58 14.09 -14.41
N ASP A 204 -8.42 15.18 -15.17
CA ASP A 204 -7.11 15.56 -15.69
C ASP A 204 -6.16 16.04 -14.57
N GLU A 205 -6.70 16.78 -13.59
CA GLU A 205 -5.96 17.14 -12.38
C GLU A 205 -5.54 15.89 -11.60
N LEU A 206 -6.46 14.93 -11.44
CA LEU A 206 -6.15 13.66 -10.79
C LEU A 206 -5.03 12.90 -11.53
N LYS A 207 -5.05 12.85 -12.87
CA LYS A 207 -3.99 12.22 -13.66
C LYS A 207 -2.63 12.87 -13.41
N GLN A 208 -2.56 14.20 -13.30
CA GLN A 208 -1.32 14.91 -12.99
C GLN A 208 -0.74 14.52 -11.62
N VAL A 209 -1.61 14.27 -10.63
CA VAL A 209 -1.18 13.85 -9.29
C VAL A 209 -0.49 12.48 -9.32
N LEU A 210 -0.93 11.58 -10.21
CA LEU A 210 -0.41 10.21 -10.34
C LEU A 210 0.97 10.14 -11.03
N VAL A 211 1.35 11.19 -11.77
CA VAL A 211 2.56 11.19 -12.62
C VAL A 211 3.83 10.94 -11.81
N GLY A 212 4.63 9.98 -12.28
CA GLY A 212 5.95 9.68 -11.71
C GLY A 212 5.92 9.00 -10.34
N LYS A 213 4.75 8.51 -9.90
CA LYS A 213 4.56 7.90 -8.57
C LYS A 213 3.97 6.51 -8.64
N ASN A 214 4.19 5.73 -7.59
CA ASN A 214 3.55 4.45 -7.37
C ASN A 214 2.28 4.66 -6.53
N ASN A 215 1.12 4.44 -7.17
CA ASN A 215 -0.18 4.75 -6.62
C ASN A 215 -0.96 3.48 -6.28
N ILE A 216 -1.76 3.53 -5.22
CA ILE A 216 -2.74 2.51 -4.87
C ILE A 216 -4.10 3.16 -4.65
N PHE A 217 -5.16 2.56 -5.19
CA PHE A 217 -6.53 3.00 -4.97
C PHE A 217 -7.20 2.13 -3.91
N VAL A 218 -7.74 2.77 -2.88
CA VAL A 218 -8.51 2.14 -1.79
C VAL A 218 -9.88 2.80 -1.67
N GLY A 219 -10.83 2.13 -1.05
CA GLY A 219 -12.20 2.65 -0.91
C GLY A 219 -13.23 1.52 -0.83
N GLN A 220 -14.42 1.87 -0.36
CA GLN A 220 -15.51 0.92 -0.24
C GLN A 220 -15.97 0.36 -1.60
N SER A 221 -16.65 -0.78 -1.57
CA SER A 221 -17.32 -1.28 -2.78
C SER A 221 -18.38 -0.28 -3.26
N GLY A 222 -18.48 -0.09 -4.57
CA GLY A 222 -19.51 0.76 -5.16
C GLY A 222 -19.16 2.24 -5.29
N VAL A 223 -18.07 2.75 -4.70
CA VAL A 223 -17.65 4.17 -4.81
C VAL A 223 -17.15 4.58 -6.21
N GLY A 224 -17.04 3.62 -7.14
CA GLY A 224 -16.58 3.88 -8.52
C GLY A 224 -15.07 3.72 -8.73
N LYS A 225 -14.34 3.10 -7.79
CA LYS A 225 -12.90 2.83 -7.92
C LYS A 225 -12.53 2.12 -9.22
N SER A 226 -13.24 1.06 -9.62
CA SER A 226 -12.93 0.34 -10.86
C SER A 226 -13.17 1.19 -12.10
N THR A 227 -14.23 1.99 -12.11
CA THR A 227 -14.49 2.96 -13.18
C THR A 227 -13.37 3.98 -13.26
N LEU A 228 -12.93 4.53 -12.13
CA LEU A 228 -11.85 5.50 -12.06
C LEU A 228 -10.51 4.91 -12.51
N VAL A 229 -10.21 3.66 -12.13
CA VAL A 229 -9.04 2.91 -12.62
C VAL A 229 -9.09 2.78 -14.14
N ASN A 230 -10.23 2.38 -14.72
CA ASN A 230 -10.37 2.27 -16.17
C ASN A 230 -10.27 3.62 -16.89
N THR A 231 -10.61 4.73 -16.22
CA THR A 231 -10.45 6.09 -16.77
C THR A 231 -8.98 6.53 -16.81
N VAL A 232 -8.18 6.20 -15.79
CA VAL A 232 -6.75 6.57 -15.74
C VAL A 232 -5.83 5.57 -16.42
N LEU A 233 -6.30 4.33 -16.56
CA LEU A 233 -5.64 3.23 -17.26
C LEU A 233 -6.65 2.60 -18.24
N PRO A 234 -6.84 3.22 -19.42
CA PRO A 234 -7.50 2.56 -20.54
C PRO A 234 -6.80 1.21 -20.80
N ASP A 235 -7.56 0.15 -21.07
CA ASP A 235 -7.09 -1.22 -21.31
C ASP A 235 -6.65 -2.04 -20.08
N ALA A 236 -6.89 -1.57 -18.85
CA ALA A 236 -6.66 -2.34 -17.63
C ALA A 236 -7.30 -3.74 -17.66
N ASP A 237 -8.55 -3.83 -18.14
CA ASP A 237 -9.31 -5.07 -18.23
C ASP A 237 -8.72 -6.07 -19.24
N ILE A 238 -8.10 -5.59 -20.33
CA ILE A 238 -7.43 -6.42 -21.35
C ILE A 238 -6.15 -7.03 -20.75
N LEU A 239 -5.35 -6.21 -20.07
CA LEU A 239 -4.11 -6.64 -19.40
C LEU A 239 -4.38 -7.69 -18.30
N THR A 240 -5.49 -7.58 -17.56
CA THR A 240 -5.87 -8.62 -16.59
C THR A 240 -6.37 -9.91 -17.25
N LYS A 241 -7.08 -9.84 -18.38
CA LYS A 241 -7.61 -11.02 -19.08
C LYS A 241 -6.52 -11.81 -19.80
N GLU A 242 -5.65 -11.15 -20.57
CA GLU A 242 -4.54 -11.77 -21.31
C GLU A 242 -3.57 -12.54 -20.40
N VAL A 243 -3.34 -12.03 -19.18
CA VAL A 243 -2.48 -12.69 -18.19
C VAL A 243 -3.20 -13.85 -17.50
N SER A 244 -4.51 -13.75 -17.25
CA SER A 244 -5.28 -14.87 -16.68
C SER A 244 -5.32 -16.08 -17.62
N GLU A 245 -5.39 -15.82 -18.93
CA GLU A 245 -5.35 -16.85 -19.97
C GLU A 245 -3.95 -17.48 -20.10
N ASN A 246 -2.88 -16.67 -20.06
CA ASN A 246 -1.50 -17.16 -20.07
C ASN A 246 -1.05 -17.86 -18.76
N SER A 247 -1.75 -17.65 -17.64
CA SER A 247 -1.41 -18.26 -16.34
C SER A 247 -2.26 -19.49 -15.97
N GLY A 248 -3.26 -19.83 -16.80
CA GLY A 248 -4.10 -21.02 -16.61
C GLY A 248 -5.02 -20.99 -15.39
N LEU A 249 -5.23 -19.81 -14.79
CA LEU A 249 -6.08 -19.62 -13.61
C LEU A 249 -7.26 -18.72 -14.03
N GLY A 250 -8.44 -19.32 -14.05
CA GLY A 250 -9.64 -18.79 -14.68
C GLY A 250 -10.13 -17.39 -14.23
N GLN A 251 -11.16 -16.98 -14.97
CA GLN A 251 -11.83 -15.70 -15.03
C GLN A 251 -12.31 -15.14 -13.67
N HIS A 252 -12.07 -13.83 -13.46
CA HIS A 252 -12.78 -12.91 -12.55
C HIS A 252 -12.28 -12.63 -11.13
N THR A 253 -11.06 -12.98 -10.73
CA THR A 253 -10.50 -12.42 -9.49
C THR A 253 -9.00 -12.25 -9.60
N THR A 254 -8.51 -11.01 -9.67
CA THR A 254 -7.08 -10.70 -9.53
C THR A 254 -6.64 -11.33 -8.20
N THR A 255 -5.78 -12.35 -8.22
CA THR A 255 -5.32 -13.09 -7.02
C THR A 255 -3.92 -12.67 -6.58
N VAL A 256 -3.22 -11.95 -7.45
CA VAL A 256 -1.84 -11.49 -7.25
C VAL A 256 -1.78 -9.99 -7.49
N SER A 257 -1.05 -9.27 -6.63
CA SER A 257 -0.82 -7.85 -6.86
C SER A 257 0.03 -7.63 -8.12
N ARG A 258 -0.30 -6.60 -8.89
CA ARG A 258 0.35 -6.28 -10.15
C ARG A 258 0.58 -4.78 -10.29
N LEU A 259 1.74 -4.42 -10.82
CA LEU A 259 2.08 -3.05 -11.21
C LEU A 259 1.69 -2.83 -12.67
N HIS A 260 1.04 -1.70 -12.94
CA HIS A 260 0.64 -1.24 -14.26
C HIS A 260 1.19 0.17 -14.49
N HIS A 261 1.73 0.45 -15.67
CA HIS A 261 2.13 1.80 -16.05
C HIS A 261 0.92 2.59 -16.52
N LEU A 262 0.82 3.83 -16.06
CA LEU A 262 -0.21 4.76 -16.49
C LEU A 262 0.23 5.45 -17.79
N PRO A 263 -0.66 5.65 -18.78
CA PRO A 263 -0.32 6.38 -20.01
C PRO A 263 0.11 7.82 -19.75
N SER A 264 -0.38 8.44 -18.67
CA SER A 264 0.03 9.78 -18.23
C SER A 264 1.42 9.83 -17.60
N GLY A 265 2.08 8.68 -17.40
CA GLY A 265 3.26 8.54 -16.56
C GLY A 265 2.88 8.22 -15.11
N GLY A 266 3.76 7.50 -14.41
CA GLY A 266 3.47 6.92 -13.09
C GLY A 266 2.91 5.50 -13.18
N ASN A 267 2.65 4.90 -12.03
CA ASN A 267 2.28 3.50 -11.91
C ASN A 267 1.05 3.32 -10.99
N LEU A 268 0.28 2.28 -11.27
CA LEU A 268 -0.84 1.81 -10.44
C LEU A 268 -0.54 0.38 -9.98
N ILE A 269 -0.56 0.16 -8.67
CA ILE A 269 -0.48 -1.19 -8.11
C ILE A 269 -1.90 -1.66 -7.80
N ASP A 270 -2.43 -2.59 -8.60
CA ASP A 270 -3.66 -3.29 -8.28
C ASP A 270 -3.33 -4.46 -7.36
N SER A 271 -3.97 -4.51 -6.21
CA SER A 271 -3.59 -5.42 -5.14
C SER A 271 -4.83 -6.02 -4.48
N PRO A 272 -5.08 -7.32 -4.69
CA PRO A 272 -6.27 -8.00 -4.19
C PRO A 272 -6.36 -7.98 -2.66
N GLY A 273 -7.47 -7.44 -2.15
CA GLY A 273 -7.78 -7.49 -0.71
C GLY A 273 -7.15 -6.38 0.13
N ILE A 274 -6.76 -5.24 -0.47
CA ILE A 274 -6.65 -3.95 0.26
C ILE A 274 -8.04 -3.26 0.31
N ARG A 275 -9.10 -4.05 0.45
CA ARG A 275 -10.46 -3.49 0.48
C ARG A 275 -10.73 -2.73 1.78
N GLU A 276 -10.04 -3.08 2.85
CA GLU A 276 -10.14 -2.45 4.17
C GLU A 276 -8.78 -2.56 4.91
N PHE A 277 -8.30 -1.46 5.50
CA PHE A 277 -7.16 -1.51 6.42
C PHE A 277 -7.63 -1.97 7.80
N GLY A 278 -7.15 -3.14 8.20
CA GLY A 278 -7.29 -3.60 9.57
C GLY A 278 -6.36 -2.83 10.50
N LEU A 279 -6.92 -2.03 11.43
CA LEU A 279 -6.11 -1.27 12.40
C LEU A 279 -5.84 -2.02 13.72
N TRP A 280 -6.38 -3.22 13.91
CA TRP A 280 -6.31 -3.96 15.19
C TRP A 280 -4.89 -4.29 15.69
N HIS A 281 -3.91 -4.25 14.79
CA HIS A 281 -2.50 -4.50 15.07
C HIS A 281 -1.78 -3.28 15.66
N LEU A 282 -2.35 -2.08 15.55
CA LEU A 282 -1.84 -0.85 16.16
C LEU A 282 -2.22 -0.80 17.65
N ASP A 283 -1.39 -0.13 18.46
CA ASP A 283 -1.75 0.25 19.83
C ASP A 283 -2.50 1.60 19.85
N VAL A 284 -3.07 1.93 21.01
CA VAL A 284 -3.91 3.12 21.16
C VAL A 284 -3.07 4.38 20.97
N GLU A 285 -1.86 4.37 21.52
CA GLU A 285 -0.90 5.46 21.45
C GLU A 285 -0.51 5.79 20.01
N ARG A 286 -0.28 4.77 19.17
CA ARG A 286 0.00 4.95 17.74
C ARG A 286 -1.19 5.53 17.00
N VAL A 287 -2.41 5.05 17.27
CA VAL A 287 -3.63 5.62 16.67
C VAL A 287 -3.77 7.09 17.05
N THR A 288 -3.61 7.44 18.32
CA THR A 288 -3.64 8.84 18.79
C THR A 288 -2.62 9.70 18.05
N TRP A 289 -1.40 9.19 17.82
CA TRP A 289 -0.36 9.90 17.07
C TRP A 289 -0.68 10.06 15.57
N CYS A 290 -1.42 9.12 14.99
CA CYS A 290 -1.82 9.16 13.59
C CYS A 290 -2.91 10.20 13.30
N PHE A 291 -3.61 10.74 14.31
CA PHE A 291 -4.37 11.98 14.17
C PHE A 291 -3.40 13.16 14.27
N LYS A 292 -3.07 13.78 13.12
CA LYS A 292 -2.03 14.81 13.02
C LYS A 292 -2.24 15.96 13.98
N GLU A 293 -3.47 16.45 14.05
CA GLU A 293 -3.89 17.54 14.91
C GLU A 293 -3.81 17.20 16.40
N PHE A 294 -3.75 15.93 16.78
CA PHE A 294 -3.60 15.54 18.18
C PHE A 294 -2.15 15.70 18.66
N ARG A 295 -1.18 15.65 17.75
CA ARG A 295 0.26 15.57 18.07
C ARG A 295 0.74 16.69 18.99
N GLU A 296 0.19 17.89 18.83
CA GLU A 296 0.54 19.05 19.66
C GLU A 296 0.04 18.94 21.11
N PHE A 297 -0.94 18.08 21.36
CA PHE A 297 -1.59 17.91 22.65
C PHE A 297 -1.17 16.62 23.38
N ILE A 298 -0.55 15.67 22.68
CA ILE A 298 -0.11 14.40 23.27
C ILE A 298 0.84 14.66 24.44
N GLY A 299 0.58 14.01 25.58
CA GLY A 299 1.35 14.19 26.82
C GLY A 299 0.96 15.42 27.66
N GLY A 300 0.02 16.26 27.18
CA GLY A 300 -0.49 17.42 27.91
C GLY A 300 -1.65 17.13 28.87
N CYS A 301 -2.16 15.90 28.91
CA CYS A 301 -3.22 15.52 29.84
C CYS A 301 -2.75 15.55 31.31
N ARG A 302 -3.69 15.82 32.21
CA ARG A 302 -3.45 15.76 33.67
C ARG A 302 -2.94 14.39 34.13
N PHE A 303 -3.50 13.32 33.56
CA PHE A 303 -3.16 11.94 33.88
C PHE A 303 -2.39 11.29 32.72
N ARG A 304 -1.41 10.44 33.06
CA ARG A 304 -0.55 9.76 32.05
C ARG A 304 -1.29 8.64 31.32
N ASP A 305 -2.26 8.02 31.96
CA ASP A 305 -3.10 6.92 31.47
C ASP A 305 -4.50 7.42 31.04
N CYS A 306 -4.58 8.69 30.65
CA CYS A 306 -5.78 9.30 30.10
C CYS A 306 -6.27 8.50 28.89
N LYS A 307 -7.53 8.06 28.93
CA LYS A 307 -8.22 7.37 27.81
C LYS A 307 -8.82 8.35 26.81
N HIS A 308 -8.71 9.64 27.12
CA HIS A 308 -9.17 10.74 26.29
C HIS A 308 -10.67 10.73 26.02
N LEU A 309 -11.47 10.08 26.87
CA LEU A 309 -12.93 10.02 26.71
C LEU A 309 -13.59 11.08 27.62
N ASN A 310 -13.81 10.74 28.89
CA ASN A 310 -14.44 11.61 29.89
C ASN A 310 -13.49 11.91 31.06
N ASP A 311 -12.18 11.74 30.85
CA ASP A 311 -11.19 11.87 31.92
C ASP A 311 -11.02 13.34 32.36
N PRO A 312 -11.09 13.66 33.66
CA PRO A 312 -10.94 15.02 34.15
C PRO A 312 -9.57 15.61 33.80
N GLY A 313 -9.55 16.75 33.10
CA GLY A 313 -8.30 17.40 32.66
C GLY A 313 -7.65 16.74 31.44
N CYS A 314 -8.44 16.05 30.62
CA CYS A 314 -8.03 15.64 29.28
C CYS A 314 -7.83 16.87 28.39
N ILE A 315 -6.64 17.05 27.84
CA ILE A 315 -6.34 18.20 26.98
C ILE A 315 -6.94 18.06 25.57
N LEU A 316 -7.18 16.83 25.10
CA LEU A 316 -7.87 16.61 23.83
C LEU A 316 -9.34 17.05 23.92
N VAL A 317 -10.03 16.73 25.01
CA VAL A 317 -11.41 17.20 25.25
C VAL A 317 -11.45 18.72 25.28
N LYS A 318 -10.51 19.36 25.98
CA LYS A 318 -10.38 20.82 26.00
C LYS A 318 -10.10 21.42 24.62
N ALA A 319 -9.28 20.75 23.80
CA ALA A 319 -9.00 21.18 22.43
C ALA A 319 -10.23 21.06 21.52
N VAL A 320 -11.11 20.08 21.75
CA VAL A 320 -12.42 19.98 21.09
C VAL A 320 -13.34 21.12 21.53
N GLU A 321 -13.45 21.39 22.84
CA GLU A 321 -14.24 22.51 23.39
C GLU A 321 -13.76 23.88 22.86
N GLU A 322 -12.46 24.02 22.60
CA GLU A 322 -11.86 25.23 22.02
C GLU A 322 -11.92 25.30 20.48
N GLY A 323 -12.49 24.29 19.81
CA GLY A 323 -12.60 24.22 18.34
C GLY A 323 -11.30 23.95 17.60
N LYS A 324 -10.23 23.55 18.30
CA LYS A 324 -8.94 23.19 17.68
C LYS A 324 -8.94 21.78 17.09
N ILE A 325 -9.81 20.93 17.60
CA ILE A 325 -10.12 19.60 17.08
C ILE A 325 -11.62 19.57 16.81
N THR A 326 -12.03 19.10 15.65
CA THR A 326 -13.46 18.98 15.35
C THR A 326 -14.09 17.79 16.08
N GLU A 327 -15.35 17.94 16.52
CA GLU A 327 -16.10 16.85 17.14
C GLU A 327 -16.16 15.61 16.24
N LEU A 328 -16.35 15.83 14.93
CA LEU A 328 -16.35 14.76 13.92
C LEU A 328 -15.11 13.87 13.98
N ARG A 329 -13.92 14.49 14.05
CA ARG A 329 -12.63 13.78 14.09
C ARG A 329 -12.40 13.10 15.44
N PHE A 330 -12.81 13.75 16.53
CA PHE A 330 -12.71 13.19 17.88
C PHE A 330 -13.63 11.98 18.09
N ASP A 331 -14.86 12.04 17.61
CA ASP A 331 -15.80 10.91 17.61
C ASP A 331 -15.27 9.75 16.78
N SER A 332 -14.70 10.04 15.62
CA SER A 332 -14.11 9.04 14.74
C SER A 332 -12.91 8.33 15.39
N TYR A 333 -12.06 9.07 16.10
CA TYR A 333 -10.99 8.50 16.92
C TYR A 333 -11.51 7.46 17.91
N HIS A 334 -12.55 7.79 18.68
CA HIS A 334 -13.14 6.85 19.65
C HIS A 334 -13.76 5.62 18.97
N ARG A 335 -14.50 5.80 17.87
CA ARG A 335 -15.06 4.69 17.09
C ARG A 335 -13.98 3.77 16.54
N ILE A 336 -12.84 4.31 16.13
CA ILE A 336 -11.70 3.50 15.69
C ILE A 336 -11.18 2.66 16.87
N LEU A 337 -10.99 3.25 18.05
CA LEU A 337 -10.53 2.52 19.24
C LEU A 337 -11.48 1.40 19.66
N GLU A 338 -12.79 1.66 19.63
CA GLU A 338 -13.82 0.64 19.91
C GLU A 338 -13.73 -0.52 18.90
N SER A 339 -13.70 -0.22 17.60
CA SER A 339 -13.59 -1.24 16.55
C SER A 339 -12.31 -2.08 16.65
N MET A 340 -11.23 -1.52 17.20
CA MET A 340 -9.97 -2.22 17.42
C MET A 340 -10.05 -3.18 18.60
N ALA A 341 -10.77 -2.83 19.66
CA ALA A 341 -11.02 -3.72 20.77
C ALA A 341 -11.80 -4.96 20.31
N ASP A 342 -12.84 -4.75 19.48
CA ASP A 342 -13.64 -5.83 18.91
C ASP A 342 -12.85 -6.69 17.92
N GLY A 343 -12.06 -6.06 17.03
CA GLY A 343 -11.21 -6.77 16.08
C GLY A 343 -10.15 -7.63 16.77
N ARG A 344 -9.57 -7.16 17.89
CA ARG A 344 -8.66 -7.94 18.74
C ARG A 344 -9.38 -9.11 19.43
N ALA A 345 -10.63 -8.93 19.85
CA ALA A 345 -11.44 -10.00 20.43
C ALA A 345 -11.74 -11.11 19.39
N GLY A 346 -12.10 -10.72 18.16
CA GLY A 346 -12.29 -11.64 17.03
C GLY A 346 -11.01 -12.36 16.61
N ALA A 347 -9.86 -11.67 16.63
CA ALA A 347 -8.56 -12.27 16.30
C ALA A 347 -8.04 -13.27 17.35
N ARG A 348 -8.56 -13.22 18.59
CA ARG A 348 -8.21 -14.15 19.67
C ARG A 348 -9.07 -15.41 19.72
N ALA A 349 -10.15 -15.49 18.94
CA ALA A 349 -11.04 -16.65 18.94
C ALA A 349 -10.53 -17.72 17.96
N PRO A 350 -9.97 -18.85 18.42
CA PRO A 350 -9.81 -20.00 17.54
C PRO A 350 -11.21 -20.48 17.15
N ARG A 351 -11.53 -20.47 15.85
CA ARG A 351 -12.65 -21.30 15.36
C ARG A 351 -12.19 -22.75 15.51
N VAL A 352 -12.78 -23.43 16.50
CA VAL A 352 -12.59 -24.86 16.77
C VAL A 352 -13.02 -25.68 15.55
#